data_AF-A0A7J3U754-F1
#
_entry.id   AF-A0A7J3U754-F1
#
_cell.length_a   1.000
_cell.length_b   1.000
_cell.length_c   1.000
_cell.angle_alpha   90.00
_cell.angle_beta   90.00
_cell.angle_gamma   90.00
#
_symmetry.space_group_name_H-M   'P 1'
#
loop_
_entity.id
_entity.type
_entity.pdbx_description
1 polymer ?
#
loop_
_entity_poly.entity_id
_entity_poly.type
_entity_poly.pdbx_seq_one_letter_code
_entity_poly.pdbx_strand_id
1 'polypeptide(L)'
;MRILLVEPRFEHGVITYKERNSPFSKIYTNPSITLPMVAAVTPGNHQIRIVNENYEDLNLNDDYDLVGISVLTMTALRAYELADLFREKGVTVVLG
;
A
#
# COMPACT_ATOMS: atom_id res chain seq x y z
N MET A 1 -10.96 -14.94 4.70
CA MET A 1 -9.57 -14.48 4.97
C MET A 1 -9.60 -13.00 5.31
N ARG A 2 -8.69 -12.54 6.15
CA ARG A 2 -8.39 -11.12 6.35
C ARG A 2 -7.34 -10.70 5.32
N ILE A 3 -7.74 -9.81 4.42
CA ILE A 3 -6.93 -9.30 3.32
C ILE A 3 -6.62 -7.84 3.60
N LEU A 4 -5.33 -7.50 3.56
CA LEU A 4 -4.86 -6.13 3.57
C LEU A 4 -4.50 -5.71 2.14
N LEU A 5 -4.99 -4.57 1.69
CA LEU A 5 -4.62 -3.94 0.44
C LEU A 5 -3.89 -2.62 0.75
N VAL A 6 -2.65 -2.46 0.30
CA VAL A 6 -1.80 -1.32 0.65
C VAL A 6 -1.39 -0.50 -0.57
N GLU A 7 -1.56 0.80 -0.48
CA GLU A 7 -0.88 1.81 -1.29
C GLU A 7 0.34 2.32 -0.51
N PRO A 8 1.57 1.99 -0.94
CA PRO A 8 2.77 2.43 -0.24
C PRO A 8 2.95 3.95 -0.32
N ARG A 9 3.61 4.51 0.69
CA ARG A 9 3.90 5.95 0.72
C ARG A 9 4.96 6.32 -0.31
N PHE A 10 4.90 7.56 -0.78
CA PHE A 10 6.01 8.14 -1.53
C PHE A 10 7.19 8.45 -0.62
N GLU A 11 8.38 8.00 -1.00
CA GLU A 11 9.63 8.34 -0.30
C GLU A 11 10.42 9.45 -1.02
N HIS A 12 9.87 10.00 -2.11
CA HIS A 12 10.43 11.13 -2.86
C HIS A 12 9.31 12.11 -3.26
N GLY A 13 9.66 13.25 -3.87
CA GLY A 13 8.66 14.20 -4.36
C GLY A 13 7.95 13.68 -5.61
N VAL A 14 6.69 14.07 -5.81
CA VAL A 14 5.82 13.53 -6.87
C VAL A 14 6.36 13.82 -8.28
N ILE A 15 7.04 14.96 -8.46
CA ILE A 15 7.64 15.37 -9.74
C ILE A 15 9.16 15.18 -9.73
N THR A 16 9.83 15.61 -8.65
CA THR A 16 11.29 15.47 -8.51
C THR A 16 11.71 14.99 -7.12
N TYR A 17 12.87 14.32 -7.03
CA TYR A 17 13.44 13.89 -5.75
C TYR A 17 13.64 15.06 -4.77
N LYS A 18 13.98 16.25 -5.28
CA LYS A 18 14.22 17.46 -4.48
C LYS A 18 12.95 17.98 -3.79
N GLU A 19 11.78 17.59 -4.25
CA GLU A 19 10.49 18.05 -3.72
C GLU A 19 9.89 17.11 -2.67
N ARG A 20 10.65 16.12 -2.16
CA ARG A 20 10.19 15.16 -1.15
C ARG A 20 9.47 15.82 0.04
N ASN A 21 9.98 16.96 0.51
CA ASN A 21 9.45 17.70 1.66
C ASN A 21 8.58 18.90 1.26
N SER A 22 8.29 19.08 -0.03
CA SER A 22 7.44 20.16 -0.52
C SER A 22 5.99 19.91 -0.08
N PRO A 23 5.24 20.94 0.37
CA PRO A 23 3.80 20.80 0.64
C PRO A 23 3.01 20.26 -0.56
N PHE A 24 3.51 20.48 -1.78
CA PHE A 24 2.92 19.95 -3.01
C PHE A 24 3.00 18.43 -3.13
N SER A 25 3.94 17.76 -2.45
CA SER A 25 4.03 16.29 -2.49
C SER A 25 2.82 15.61 -1.88
N LYS A 26 2.12 16.27 -0.93
CA LYS A 26 0.89 15.76 -0.30
C LYS A 26 -0.38 16.05 -1.11
N ILE A 27 -0.35 17.05 -2.00
CA ILE A 27 -1.54 17.50 -2.75
C ILE A 27 -1.74 16.67 -4.03
N TYR A 28 -0.66 16.16 -4.62
CA TYR A 28 -0.73 15.36 -5.85
C TYR A 28 -1.00 13.87 -5.64
N THR A 29 -1.08 13.41 -4.40
CA THR A 29 -1.62 12.09 -4.10
C THR A 29 -3.13 12.19 -4.36
N ASN A 30 -3.56 11.85 -5.57
CA ASN A 30 -4.97 11.59 -5.83
C ASN A 30 -5.26 10.19 -5.26
N PRO A 31 -6.35 10.01 -4.48
CA PRO A 31 -6.72 8.68 -4.02
C PRO A 31 -6.96 7.79 -5.25
N SER A 32 -6.23 6.68 -5.32
CA SER A 32 -6.35 5.74 -6.43
C SER A 32 -7.59 4.88 -6.25
N ILE A 33 -8.25 4.57 -7.37
CA ILE A 33 -9.41 3.66 -7.39
C ILE A 33 -9.00 2.20 -7.58
N THR A 34 -7.70 1.92 -7.76
CA THR A 34 -7.18 0.58 -8.04
C THR A 34 -7.55 -0.41 -6.93
N LEU A 35 -7.20 -0.13 -5.67
CA LEU A 35 -7.50 -1.04 -4.56
C LEU A 35 -9.00 -1.14 -4.23
N PRO A 36 -9.78 -0.04 -4.26
CA PRO A 36 -11.23 -0.13 -4.18
C PRO A 36 -11.87 -1.04 -5.24
N MET A 37 -11.38 -1.03 -6.48
CA MET A 37 -11.86 -1.94 -7.53
C MET A 37 -11.56 -3.41 -7.20
N VAL A 38 -10.34 -3.71 -6.74
CA VAL A 38 -9.97 -5.07 -6.30
C VAL A 38 -10.87 -5.52 -5.15
N ALA A 39 -11.11 -4.64 -4.18
CA ALA A 39 -12.00 -4.93 -3.06
C ALA A 39 -13.45 -5.22 -3.52
N ALA A 40 -13.96 -4.46 -4.48
CA ALA A 40 -15.32 -4.61 -4.99
C ALA A 40 -15.55 -5.95 -5.73
N VAL A 41 -14.53 -6.48 -6.41
CA VAL A 41 -14.62 -7.76 -7.13
C VAL A 41 -14.17 -8.97 -6.30
N THR A 42 -13.63 -8.74 -5.11
CA THR A 42 -13.24 -9.82 -4.20
C THR A 42 -14.50 -10.47 -3.61
N PRO A 43 -14.57 -11.82 -3.54
CA PRO A 43 -15.72 -12.51 -2.98
C PRO A 43 -16.08 -12.04 -1.55
N GLY A 44 -17.36 -11.91 -1.25
CA GLY A 44 -17.84 -11.28 0.01
C GLY A 44 -17.56 -12.05 1.30
N ASN A 45 -17.00 -13.26 1.23
CA ASN A 45 -16.56 -14.06 2.39
C ASN A 45 -15.18 -13.63 2.92
N HIS A 46 -14.52 -12.65 2.29
CA HIS A 46 -13.25 -12.09 2.73
C HIS A 46 -13.47 -10.76 3.46
N GLN A 47 -12.68 -10.49 4.50
CA GLN A 47 -12.63 -9.20 5.18
C GLN A 47 -11.49 -8.39 4.58
N ILE A 48 -11.77 -7.19 4.06
CA ILE A 48 -10.81 -6.38 3.32
C ILE A 48 -10.56 -5.09 4.07
N ARG A 49 -9.29 -4.78 4.31
CA ARG A 49 -8.82 -3.47 4.80
C ARG A 49 -7.98 -2.83 3.70
N ILE A 50 -8.35 -1.62 3.28
CA ILE A 50 -7.51 -0.80 2.40
C ILE A 50 -6.78 0.21 3.27
N VAL A 51 -5.48 0.35 3.05
CA VAL A 51 -4.62 1.34 3.70
C VAL A 51 -3.84 2.09 2.63
N ASN A 52 -3.86 3.42 2.70
CA ASN A 52 -2.94 4.26 1.94
C ASN A 52 -1.97 4.94 2.90
N GLU A 53 -0.70 4.52 2.86
CA GLU A 53 0.36 4.99 3.76
C GLU A 53 0.65 6.50 3.63
N ASN A 54 0.12 7.18 2.61
CA ASN A 54 0.24 8.64 2.49
C ASN A 54 -0.75 9.40 3.38
N TYR A 55 -1.84 8.76 3.83
CA TYR A 55 -2.90 9.39 4.63
C TYR A 55 -3.09 8.79 6.00
N GLU A 56 -2.79 7.51 6.18
CA GLU A 56 -2.91 6.83 7.46
C GLU A 56 -1.70 5.92 7.71
N ASP A 57 -1.37 5.71 8.98
CA ASP A 57 -0.26 4.82 9.36
C ASP A 57 -0.66 3.35 9.17
N LEU A 58 0.27 2.55 8.63
CA LEU A 58 0.09 1.11 8.49
C LEU A 58 0.51 0.37 9.77
N ASN A 59 -0.44 -0.29 10.43
CA ASN A 59 -0.15 -1.18 11.54
C ASN A 59 0.37 -2.53 11.02
N LEU A 60 1.68 -2.75 11.15
CA LEU A 60 2.32 -3.99 10.72
C LEU A 60 2.00 -5.17 11.64
N ASN A 61 1.51 -4.95 12.87
CA ASN A 61 1.27 -6.01 13.85
C ASN A 61 -0.13 -6.63 13.76
N ASP A 62 -0.97 -6.12 12.87
CA ASP A 62 -2.25 -6.75 12.59
C ASP A 62 -2.01 -8.06 11.83
N ASP A 63 -2.79 -9.07 12.23
CA ASP A 63 -2.73 -10.38 11.60
C ASP A 63 -3.53 -10.36 10.29
N TYR A 64 -2.88 -10.65 9.16
CA TYR A 64 -3.53 -10.81 7.85
C TYR A 64 -3.15 -12.16 7.25
N ASP A 65 -4.06 -12.75 6.48
CA ASP A 65 -3.78 -14.00 5.76
C ASP A 65 -3.10 -13.70 4.40
N LEU A 66 -3.42 -12.53 3.82
CA LEU A 66 -2.88 -12.06 2.55
C LEU A 66 -2.71 -10.53 2.56
N VAL A 67 -1.59 -10.05 2.01
CA VAL A 67 -1.33 -8.63 1.75
C VAL A 67 -1.16 -8.42 0.25
N GLY A 68 -2.04 -7.62 -0.35
CA GLY A 68 -1.88 -7.08 -1.70
C GLY A 68 -1.27 -5.69 -1.65
N ILE A 69 -0.17 -5.45 -2.36
CA ILE A 69 0.51 -4.15 -2.39
C ILE A 69 0.42 -3.61 -3.81
N SER A 70 -0.16 -2.41 -3.97
CA SER A 70 -0.19 -1.74 -5.27
C SER A 70 1.15 -1.07 -5.55
N VAL A 71 1.84 -1.50 -6.61
CA VAL A 71 3.23 -1.07 -6.87
C VAL A 71 3.31 -0.15 -8.07
N LEU A 72 3.72 1.09 -7.82
CA LEU A 72 4.24 1.99 -8.84
C LEU A 72 5.77 1.89 -8.82
N THR A 73 6.43 2.10 -9.97
CA THR A 73 7.91 2.12 -10.05
C THR A 73 8.54 3.02 -8.99
N MET A 74 7.86 4.12 -8.68
CA MET A 74 8.29 5.15 -7.76
C MET A 74 8.12 4.74 -6.27
N THR A 75 7.23 3.79 -5.99
CA THR A 75 7.01 3.22 -4.64
C THR A 75 7.61 1.81 -4.48
N ALA A 76 8.33 1.31 -5.48
CA ALA A 76 8.84 -0.07 -5.52
C ALA A 76 9.72 -0.44 -4.32
N LEU A 77 10.62 0.46 -3.89
CA LEU A 77 11.50 0.19 -2.75
C LEU A 77 10.70 0.02 -1.45
N ARG A 78 9.74 0.90 -1.19
CA ARG A 78 8.84 0.78 -0.04
C ARG A 78 7.95 -0.47 -0.13
N ALA A 79 7.48 -0.81 -1.33
CA ALA A 79 6.72 -2.04 -1.55
C ALA A 79 7.53 -3.31 -1.23
N TYR A 80 8.81 -3.34 -1.59
CA TYR A 80 9.70 -4.47 -1.27
C TYR A 80 9.97 -4.56 0.23
N GLU A 81 10.22 -3.43 0.90
CA GLU A 81 10.38 -3.39 2.36
C GLU A 81 9.13 -3.93 3.07
N LEU A 82 7.94 -3.47 2.69
CA LEU A 82 6.68 -3.99 3.22
C LEU A 82 6.52 -5.49 2.93
N ALA A 83 6.86 -5.92 1.73
CA ALA A 83 6.79 -7.33 1.36
C ALA A 83 7.74 -8.20 2.19
N ASP A 84 8.96 -7.73 2.49
CA ASP A 84 9.87 -8.41 3.42
C ASP A 84 9.27 -8.49 4.82
N LEU A 85 8.80 -7.37 5.37
CA LEU A 85 8.24 -7.29 6.73
C LEU A 85 7.03 -8.22 6.94
N PHE A 86 6.14 -8.36 5.96
CA PHE A 86 5.01 -9.28 6.04
C PHE A 86 5.41 -10.74 5.80
N ARG A 87 6.38 -11.00 4.91
CA ARG A 87 6.89 -12.37 4.67
C ARG A 87 7.64 -12.91 5.88
N GLU A 88 8.38 -12.08 6.61
CA GLU A 88 9.03 -12.45 7.88
C GLU A 88 8.01 -12.96 8.91
N LYS A 89 6.76 -12.50 8.82
CA LYS A 89 5.63 -12.94 9.67
C LYS A 89 4.89 -14.15 9.12
N GLY A 90 5.33 -14.72 7.99
CA GLY A 90 4.69 -15.85 7.32
C GLY A 90 3.42 -15.49 6.55
N VAL A 91 3.14 -14.20 6.32
CA VAL A 91 1.96 -13.75 5.58
C VAL A 91 2.19 -13.88 4.08
N THR A 92 1.15 -14.27 3.33
CA THR A 92 1.22 -14.32 1.86
C THR A 92 1.20 -12.90 1.30
N VAL A 93 2.16 -12.55 0.43
CA VAL A 93 2.25 -11.21 -0.17
C VAL A 93 2.08 -11.30 -1.70
N VAL A 94 1.28 -10.40 -2.27
CA VAL A 94 1.07 -10.23 -3.71
C VAL A 94 1.39 -8.78 -4.08
N LEU A 95 2.20 -8.59 -5.12
CA LEU A 95 2.51 -7.27 -5.69
C LEU A 95 1.81 -7.12 -7.04
N GLY A 96 1.19 -5.96 -7.32
CA GLY A 96 0.51 -5.71 -8.60
C GLY A 96 0.06 -4.29 -8.82
#